data_AF-A0A8S3WSN0-F1
#
_entry.id   AF-A0A8S3WSN0-F1
#
_cell.length_a   1.000
_cell.length_b   1.000
_cell.length_c   1.000
_cell.angle_alpha   90.00
_cell.angle_beta   90.00
_cell.angle_gamma   90.00
#
_symmetry.space_group_name_H-M   'P 1'
#
loop_
_entity.id
_entity.type
_entity.pdbx_description
1 polymer ?
#
loop_
_entity_poly.entity_id
_entity_poly.type
_entity_poly.pdbx_seq_one_letter_code
_entity_poly.pdbx_strand_id
1 'polypeptide(L)'
;MALMSEETALLLELAIWELCVAKNLYENRSEELNIKIQDQRILVEQAEAFRKKRIEQISQKIDIIVAGKQEKLLLKGITNVHLDKQTLLQEEINKFPSLAPSQTLVHLPTEHPREIEITTVPVDILQPSVVDKEGNIRYSIFKDLWTKGYYITTGSKFGSDYLL
;
A
#
# COMPACT_ATOMS: atom_id res chain seq x y z
N MET A 1 -7.21 -3.62 -16.51
CA MET A 1 -7.71 -3.19 -17.83
C MET A 1 -6.49 -2.81 -18.65
N ALA A 2 -6.34 -3.36 -19.85
CA ALA A 2 -5.27 -2.98 -20.77
C ALA A 2 -5.87 -2.02 -21.81
N LEU A 3 -5.19 -0.92 -22.08
CA LEU A 3 -5.58 0.02 -23.13
C LEU A 3 -5.20 -0.54 -24.50
N MET A 4 -5.93 -0.11 -25.53
CA MET A 4 -5.57 -0.39 -26.91
C MET A 4 -4.28 0.36 -27.29
N SER A 5 -3.57 -0.12 -28.31
CA SER A 5 -2.33 0.52 -28.76
C SER A 5 -2.60 1.92 -29.32
N GLU A 6 -3.72 2.09 -30.01
CA GLU A 6 -4.16 3.36 -30.60
C GLU A 6 -4.57 4.38 -29.53
N GLU A 7 -5.26 3.91 -28.48
CA GLU A 7 -5.56 4.72 -27.28
C GLU A 7 -4.27 5.23 -26.63
N THR A 8 -3.32 4.31 -26.44
CA THR A 8 -2.02 4.62 -25.81
C THR A 8 -1.25 5.65 -26.63
N ALA A 9 -1.22 5.48 -27.96
CA ALA A 9 -0.58 6.43 -28.86
C ALA A 9 -1.25 7.81 -28.85
N LEU A 10 -2.58 7.86 -28.79
CA LEU A 10 -3.31 9.13 -28.72
C LEU A 10 -2.99 9.87 -27.42
N LEU A 11 -2.95 9.17 -26.29
CA LEU A 11 -2.61 9.75 -24.99
C LEU A 11 -1.16 10.27 -24.93
N LEU A 12 -0.24 9.58 -25.60
CA LEU A 12 1.15 10.02 -25.79
C LEU A 12 1.21 11.26 -26.69
N GLU A 13 0.47 11.30 -27.80
CA GLU A 13 0.41 12.45 -28.71
C GLU A 13 -0.15 13.70 -28.02
N LEU A 14 -1.17 13.52 -27.16
CA LEU A 14 -1.76 14.59 -26.36
C LEU A 14 -0.88 15.05 -25.20
N ALA A 15 0.30 14.46 -25.01
CA ALA A 15 1.22 14.72 -23.90
C ALA A 15 0.55 14.57 -22.52
N ILE A 16 -0.45 13.70 -22.41
CA ILE A 16 -1.14 13.44 -21.15
C ILE A 16 -0.34 12.43 -20.31
N TRP A 17 0.27 11.43 -20.97
CA TRP A 17 1.02 10.35 -20.32
C TRP A 17 2.42 10.15 -20.94
N GLU A 18 3.24 9.39 -20.22
CA GLU A 18 4.55 8.91 -20.66
C GLU A 18 4.55 7.37 -20.68
N LEU A 19 5.26 6.78 -21.64
CA LEU A 19 5.39 5.34 -21.76
C LEU A 19 6.61 4.88 -20.99
N CYS A 20 6.42 3.94 -20.06
CA CYS A 20 7.47 3.46 -19.19
C CYS A 20 7.50 1.92 -19.15
N VAL A 21 8.70 1.36 -19.01
CA VAL A 21 8.94 -0.06 -18.81
C VAL A 21 9.57 -0.29 -17.44
N ALA A 22 9.02 -1.26 -16.71
CA ALA A 22 9.56 -1.75 -15.46
C ALA A 22 10.59 -2.86 -15.75
N LYS A 23 11.88 -2.55 -15.63
CA LYS A 23 12.99 -3.45 -16.03
C LYS A 23 13.09 -4.70 -15.16
N ASN A 24 13.00 -4.50 -13.86
CA ASN A 24 13.26 -5.53 -12.84
C ASN A 24 11.97 -6.21 -12.33
N LEU A 25 10.83 -6.00 -13.00
CA LEU A 25 9.55 -6.58 -12.58
C LEU A 25 9.56 -8.11 -12.65
N TYR A 26 10.23 -8.68 -13.66
CA TYR A 26 10.29 -10.12 -13.91
C TYR A 26 11.60 -10.76 -13.46
N GLU A 27 12.46 -10.03 -12.76
CA GLU A 27 13.67 -10.62 -12.19
C GLU A 27 13.27 -11.59 -11.07
N ASN A 28 13.43 -12.89 -11.37
CA ASN A 28 13.25 -14.02 -10.45
C ASN A 28 14.25 -13.98 -9.29
N ARG A 29 14.08 -13.01 -8.38
CA ARG A 29 14.61 -13.08 -7.02
C ARG A 29 13.50 -13.60 -6.10
N SER A 30 13.86 -14.42 -5.12
CA SER A 30 12.96 -14.97 -4.10
C SER A 30 12.04 -13.89 -3.51
N GLU A 31 10.83 -13.78 -4.05
CA GLU A 31 9.80 -12.83 -3.60
C GLU A 31 9.41 -13.10 -2.15
N GLU A 32 9.41 -14.38 -1.78
CA GLU A 32 9.15 -14.84 -0.43
C GLU A 32 10.09 -14.24 0.62
N LEU A 33 11.38 -14.06 0.30
CA LEU A 33 12.33 -13.49 1.26
C LEU A 33 12.04 -12.01 1.53
N ASN A 34 11.72 -11.24 0.48
CA ASN A 34 11.42 -9.82 0.61
C ASN A 34 10.10 -9.59 1.33
N ILE A 35 9.09 -10.43 1.05
CA ILE A 35 7.81 -10.39 1.76
C ILE A 35 8.02 -10.67 3.25
N LYS A 36 8.80 -11.70 3.60
CA LYS A 36 9.12 -12.01 5.01
C LYS A 36 9.85 -10.87 5.73
N ILE A 37 10.81 -10.23 5.07
CA ILE A 37 11.51 -9.07 5.64
C ILE A 37 10.53 -7.93 5.89
N GLN A 38 9.65 -7.65 4.94
CA GLN A 38 8.65 -6.59 5.07
C GLN A 38 7.65 -6.88 6.19
N ASP A 39 7.15 -8.11 6.29
CA ASP A 39 6.24 -8.55 7.35
C ASP A 39 6.87 -8.39 8.74
N GLN A 40 8.16 -8.74 8.87
CA GLN A 40 8.89 -8.55 10.12
C GLN A 40 9.02 -7.07 10.50
N ARG A 41 9.31 -6.19 9.53
CA ARG A 41 9.38 -4.74 9.77
C ARG A 41 8.02 -4.20 10.24
N ILE A 42 6.94 -4.59 9.56
CA ILE A 42 5.57 -4.18 9.92
C ILE A 42 5.21 -4.66 11.32
N LEU A 43 5.57 -5.89 11.69
CA LEU A 43 5.33 -6.41 13.03
C LEU A 43 6.01 -5.56 14.11
N VAL A 44 7.26 -5.15 13.89
CA VAL A 44 8.00 -4.30 14.82
C VAL A 44 7.34 -2.92 14.93
N GLU A 45 7.02 -2.28 13.81
CA GLU A 45 6.37 -0.97 13.78
C GLU A 45 5.01 -0.98 14.49
N GLN A 46 4.19 -2.01 14.25
CA GLN A 46 2.91 -2.16 14.94
C GLN A 46 3.06 -2.42 16.43
N ALA A 47 4.06 -3.23 16.84
CA ALA A 47 4.34 -3.47 18.25
C ALA A 47 4.77 -2.19 18.97
N GLU A 48 5.59 -1.36 18.34
CA GLU A 48 6.01 -0.06 18.87
C GLU A 48 4.84 0.92 18.99
N ALA A 49 4.02 1.05 17.93
CA ALA A 49 2.83 1.89 17.94
C ALA A 49 1.83 1.46 19.02
N PHE A 50 1.60 0.14 19.16
CA PHE A 50 0.74 -0.42 20.19
C PHE A 50 1.26 -0.11 21.59
N ARG A 51 2.55 -0.31 21.85
CA ARG A 51 3.18 0.01 23.14
C ARG A 51 3.02 1.48 23.47
N LYS A 52 3.33 2.38 22.54
CA LYS A 52 3.20 3.83 22.73
C LYS A 52 1.76 4.21 23.14
N LYS A 53 0.77 3.73 22.38
CA LYS A 53 -0.64 4.02 22.66
C LYS A 53 -1.10 3.45 24.01
N ARG A 54 -0.60 2.28 24.39
CA ARG A 54 -0.93 1.65 25.67
C ARG A 54 -0.28 2.37 26.86
N ILE A 55 0.96 2.82 26.72
CA ILE A 55 1.62 3.68 27.73
C ILE A 55 0.80 4.95 27.95
N GLU A 56 0.38 5.60 26.87
CA GLU A 56 -0.44 6.81 26.94
C GLU A 56 -1.78 6.56 27.66
N GLN A 57 -2.48 5.47 27.34
CA GLN A 57 -3.72 5.09 28.00
C GLN A 57 -3.56 4.82 29.50
N ILE A 58 -2.47 4.14 29.91
CA ILE A 58 -2.21 3.87 31.33
C ILE A 58 -1.82 5.15 32.04
N SER A 59 -0.99 6.00 31.42
CA SER A 59 -0.62 7.29 31.98
C SER A 59 -1.84 8.16 32.26
N GLN A 60 -2.82 8.21 31.34
CA GLN A 60 -4.09 8.93 31.55
C GLN A 60 -4.93 8.36 32.70
N LYS A 61 -4.81 7.05 32.98
CA LYS A 61 -5.58 6.36 34.03
C LYS A 61 -4.78 6.11 35.32
N ILE A 62 -3.54 6.58 35.41
CA ILE A 62 -2.63 6.24 36.51
C ILE A 62 -3.19 6.65 37.87
N ASP A 63 -3.87 7.80 37.92
CA ASP A 63 -4.45 8.32 39.16
C ASP A 63 -5.59 7.42 39.67
N ILE A 64 -6.41 6.89 38.76
CA ILE A 64 -7.48 5.94 39.08
C ILE A 64 -6.87 4.62 39.57
N ILE A 65 -5.79 4.17 38.93
CA ILE A 65 -5.09 2.93 39.30
C ILE A 65 -4.47 3.06 40.70
N VAL A 66 -3.84 4.21 40.99
CA VAL A 66 -3.27 4.52 42.32
C VAL A 66 -4.36 4.51 43.38
N ALA A 67 -5.49 5.20 43.13
CA ALA A 67 -6.62 5.24 44.06
C ALA A 67 -7.18 3.83 44.34
N GLY A 68 -7.39 3.01 43.30
CA GLY A 68 -7.84 1.63 43.47
C GLY A 68 -6.83 0.73 44.19
N LYS A 69 -5.52 0.96 44.03
CA LYS A 69 -4.47 0.21 44.75
C LYS A 69 -4.41 0.63 46.23
N GLN A 70 -4.62 1.92 46.53
CA GLN A 70 -4.74 2.43 47.90
C GLN A 70 -5.94 1.84 48.63
N GLU A 71 -7.12 1.80 47.98
CA GLU A 71 -8.34 1.23 48.56
C GLU A 71 -8.17 -0.27 48.90
N LYS A 72 -7.53 -1.04 48.00
CA LYS A 72 -7.18 -2.45 48.26
C LYS A 72 -6.20 -2.64 49.41
N LEU A 73 -5.29 -1.70 49.65
CA LEU A 73 -4.32 -1.77 50.74
C LEU A 73 -4.94 -1.34 52.08
N LEU A 74 -5.84 -0.36 52.07
CA LEU A 74 -6.64 0.04 53.24
C LEU A 74 -7.51 -1.12 53.73
N LEU A 75 -8.16 -1.85 52.82
CA LEU A 75 -8.93 -3.06 53.14
C LEU A 75 -8.07 -4.18 53.75
N LYS A 76 -6.75 -4.18 53.50
CA LYS A 76 -5.78 -5.12 54.09
C LYS A 76 -5.13 -4.60 55.38
N GLY A 77 -5.54 -3.42 55.88
CA GLY A 77 -5.07 -2.87 57.15
C GLY A 77 -3.69 -2.19 57.11
N ILE A 78 -3.15 -1.89 55.93
CA ILE A 78 -1.83 -1.24 55.78
C ILE A 78 -2.05 0.24 55.45
N THR A 79 -1.72 1.15 56.37
CA THR A 79 -2.16 2.56 56.34
C THR A 79 -1.11 3.59 55.94
N ASN A 80 0.09 3.21 55.50
CA ASN A 80 1.08 4.19 55.03
C ASN A 80 1.98 3.62 53.93
N VAL A 81 1.49 3.66 52.68
CA VAL A 81 2.33 3.42 51.51
C VAL A 81 2.17 4.61 50.57
N HIS A 82 3.19 5.48 50.56
CA HIS A 82 3.33 6.50 49.53
C HIS A 82 3.69 5.79 48.22
N LEU A 83 2.68 5.51 47.40
CA LEU A 83 2.89 4.88 46.09
C LEU A 83 3.36 5.91 45.08
N ASP A 84 4.60 5.73 44.61
CA ASP A 84 5.13 6.53 43.53
C ASP A 84 4.47 6.14 42.19
N LYS A 85 3.95 7.13 41.48
CA LYS A 85 3.20 6.94 40.23
C LYS A 85 4.11 6.43 39.11
N GLN A 86 5.38 6.80 39.13
CA GLN A 86 6.34 6.45 38.08
C GLN A 86 6.74 4.98 38.16
N THR A 87 7.04 4.48 39.36
CA THR A 87 7.32 3.05 39.57
C THR A 87 6.13 2.15 39.21
N LEU A 88 4.90 2.54 39.55
CA LEU A 88 3.70 1.80 39.14
C LEU A 88 3.51 1.76 37.62
N LEU A 89 3.74 2.89 36.96
CA LEU A 89 3.64 2.95 35.51
C LEU A 89 4.64 1.99 34.86
N GLN A 90 5.88 1.95 35.36
CA GLN A 90 6.91 1.03 34.88
C GLN A 90 6.57 -0.43 35.16
N GLU A 91 6.02 -0.76 36.33
CA GLU A 91 5.53 -2.11 36.64
C GLU A 91 4.46 -2.57 35.65
N GLU A 92 3.52 -1.71 35.28
CA GLU A 92 2.47 -2.05 34.31
C GLU A 92 3.00 -2.14 32.88
N ILE A 93 3.96 -1.29 32.50
CA ILE A 93 4.64 -1.36 31.19
C ILE A 93 5.42 -2.67 31.03
N ASN A 94 6.11 -3.11 32.08
CA ASN A 94 6.90 -4.35 32.06
C ASN A 94 6.04 -5.61 31.93
N LYS A 95 4.75 -5.54 32.27
CA LYS A 95 3.79 -6.65 32.10
C LYS A 95 3.21 -6.73 30.69
N PHE A 96 3.58 -5.84 29.77
CA PHE A 96 3.02 -5.86 28.43
C PHE A 96 3.44 -7.12 27.67
N PRO A 97 2.48 -7.94 27.20
CA PRO A 97 2.81 -9.07 26.35
C PRO A 97 3.41 -8.58 25.03
N SER A 98 4.31 -9.36 24.44
CA SER A 98 4.73 -9.14 23.05
C SER A 98 3.52 -9.34 22.13
N LEU A 99 3.42 -8.50 21.11
CA LEU A 99 2.38 -8.64 20.10
C LEU A 99 2.64 -9.92 19.31
N ALA A 100 1.67 -10.84 19.31
CA ALA A 100 1.76 -12.06 18.53
C ALA A 100 1.44 -11.76 17.04
N PRO A 101 2.05 -12.49 16.08
CA PRO A 101 1.74 -12.30 14.66
C PRO A 101 0.25 -12.43 14.33
N SER A 102 -0.48 -13.29 15.05
CA SER A 102 -1.92 -13.49 14.88
C SER A 102 -2.80 -12.32 15.34
N GLN A 103 -2.25 -11.38 16.11
CA GLN A 103 -2.95 -10.18 16.61
C GLN A 103 -2.56 -8.91 15.85
N THR A 104 -1.73 -9.06 14.82
CA THR A 104 -1.21 -7.97 14.00
C THR A 104 -2.17 -7.69 12.86
N LEU A 105 -2.31 -6.42 12.48
CA LEU A 105 -3.09 -6.06 11.31
C LEU A 105 -2.33 -6.48 10.05
N VAL A 106 -3.01 -7.20 9.16
CA VAL A 106 -2.47 -7.59 7.86
C VAL A 106 -2.41 -6.34 6.98
N HIS A 107 -1.22 -6.00 6.52
CA HIS A 107 -1.03 -4.92 5.56
C HIS A 107 -1.39 -5.40 4.15
N LEU A 108 -2.12 -4.58 3.40
CA LEU A 108 -2.40 -4.79 1.98
C LEU A 108 -1.56 -3.78 1.20
N PRO A 109 -0.41 -4.18 0.64
CA PRO A 109 0.46 -3.27 -0.08
C PRO A 109 -0.28 -2.66 -1.27
N THR A 110 -0.34 -1.33 -1.32
CA THR A 110 -0.84 -0.57 -2.48
C THR A 110 0.24 -0.33 -3.52
N GLU A 111 1.50 -0.49 -3.11
CA GLU A 111 2.69 -0.37 -3.94
C GLU A 111 3.43 -1.70 -3.97
N HIS A 112 4.23 -1.88 -5.01
CA HIS A 112 5.04 -3.09 -5.12
C HIS A 112 6.10 -3.10 -3.99
N PRO A 113 6.34 -4.23 -3.29
CA PRO A 113 7.29 -4.30 -2.17
C PRO A 113 8.76 -4.02 -2.53
N ARG A 114 9.06 -3.82 -3.81
CA ARG A 114 10.41 -3.61 -4.34
C ARG A 114 10.43 -2.30 -5.09
N GLU A 115 11.57 -1.62 -5.03
CA GLU A 115 11.85 -0.50 -5.92
C GLU A 115 11.86 -1.00 -7.36
N ILE A 116 10.91 -0.50 -8.15
CA ILE A 116 10.82 -0.81 -9.56
C ILE A 116 11.70 0.17 -10.32
N GLU A 117 12.62 -0.35 -11.12
CA GLU A 117 13.39 0.46 -12.05
C GLU A 117 12.53 0.78 -13.26
N ILE A 118 12.05 2.03 -13.31
CA ILE A 118 11.22 2.54 -14.37
C ILE A 118 12.09 3.30 -15.36
N THR A 119 11.99 2.93 -16.65
CA THR A 119 12.61 3.71 -17.73
C THR A 119 11.58 4.12 -18.77
N THR A 120 11.61 5.40 -19.14
CA THR A 120 10.81 5.94 -20.25
C THR A 120 11.25 5.30 -21.56
N VAL A 121 10.29 4.91 -22.37
CA VAL A 121 10.52 4.26 -23.67
C VAL A 121 9.80 5.03 -24.79
N PRO A 122 10.33 4.98 -26.03
CA PRO A 122 9.69 5.64 -27.16
C PRO A 122 8.40 4.91 -27.58
N VAL A 123 7.58 5.62 -28.36
CA VAL A 123 6.32 5.13 -28.96
C VAL A 123 6.54 3.90 -29.84
N ASP A 124 7.76 3.70 -30.36
CA ASP A 124 8.13 2.57 -31.22
C ASP A 124 7.86 1.21 -30.57
N ILE A 125 7.80 1.13 -29.23
CA ILE A 125 7.43 -0.11 -28.53
C ILE A 125 5.99 -0.56 -28.85
N LEU A 126 5.13 0.33 -29.34
CA LEU A 126 3.75 0.05 -29.72
C LEU A 126 3.65 -0.58 -31.12
N GLN A 127 4.77 -0.92 -31.76
CA GLN A 127 4.78 -1.69 -33.01
C GLN A 127 4.13 -3.07 -32.83
N PRO A 128 3.39 -3.58 -33.84
CA PRO A 128 3.14 -2.98 -35.16
C PRO A 128 1.98 -1.97 -35.18
N SER A 129 1.23 -1.87 -34.09
CA SER A 129 -0.15 -1.36 -34.08
C SER A 129 -0.33 0.11 -34.45
N VAL A 130 0.73 0.93 -34.38
CA VAL A 130 0.63 2.39 -34.60
C VAL A 130 1.63 2.91 -35.64
N VAL A 131 2.81 2.29 -35.72
CA VAL A 131 3.92 2.80 -36.57
C VAL A 131 3.88 2.22 -37.99
N ASP A 132 3.35 1.00 -38.16
CA ASP A 132 3.28 0.36 -39.48
C ASP A 132 2.16 0.94 -40.35
N LYS A 133 2.22 0.71 -41.67
CA LYS A 133 1.25 1.28 -42.64
C LYS A 133 -0.21 0.98 -42.27
N GLU A 134 -0.51 -0.26 -41.88
CA GLU A 134 -1.87 -0.68 -41.46
C GLU A 134 -2.22 -0.15 -40.06
N GLY A 135 -1.23 -0.09 -39.16
CA GLY A 135 -1.38 0.49 -37.83
C GLY A 135 -1.69 1.99 -37.86
N ASN A 136 -1.04 2.73 -38.75
CA ASN A 136 -1.26 4.17 -38.94
C ASN A 136 -2.68 4.48 -39.44
N ILE A 137 -3.21 3.66 -40.35
CA ILE A 137 -4.60 3.79 -40.82
C ILE A 137 -5.57 3.57 -39.65
N ARG A 138 -5.37 2.50 -38.88
CA ARG A 138 -6.17 2.19 -37.68
C ARG A 138 -6.12 3.33 -36.66
N TYR A 139 -4.92 3.81 -36.33
CA TYR A 139 -4.73 4.97 -35.46
C TYR A 139 -5.44 6.23 -35.96
N SER A 140 -5.36 6.52 -37.26
CA SER A 140 -6.02 7.68 -37.85
C SER A 140 -7.54 7.60 -37.75
N ILE A 141 -8.11 6.41 -37.98
CA ILE A 141 -9.55 6.13 -37.81
C ILE A 141 -9.93 6.30 -36.33
N PHE A 142 -9.17 5.69 -35.42
CA PHE A 142 -9.39 5.80 -33.99
C PHE A 142 -9.41 7.26 -33.53
N LYS A 143 -8.41 8.06 -33.94
CA LYS A 143 -8.30 9.47 -33.61
C LYS A 143 -9.47 10.31 -34.13
N ASP A 144 -9.90 10.06 -35.37
CA ASP A 144 -11.07 10.74 -35.94
C ASP A 144 -12.36 10.41 -35.18
N LEU A 145 -12.59 9.14 -34.85
CA LEU A 145 -13.75 8.70 -34.07
C LEU A 145 -13.72 9.28 -32.65
N TRP A 146 -12.56 9.32 -32.01
CA TRP A 146 -12.42 9.86 -30.65
C TRP A 146 -12.67 11.37 -30.62
N THR A 147 -12.11 12.11 -31.57
CA THR A 147 -12.32 13.56 -31.67
C THR A 147 -13.76 13.94 -31.99
N LYS A 148 -14.52 13.05 -32.62
CA LYS A 148 -15.98 13.18 -32.81
C LYS A 148 -16.80 12.86 -31.55
N GLY A 149 -16.17 12.39 -30.48
CA GLY A 149 -16.83 12.12 -29.19
C GLY A 149 -17.47 10.73 -29.08
N TYR A 150 -17.08 9.77 -29.92
CA TYR A 150 -17.55 8.38 -29.79
C TYR A 150 -16.79 7.64 -28.68
N TYR A 151 -17.47 6.67 -28.05
CA TYR A 151 -16.85 5.72 -27.13
C TYR A 151 -16.38 4.51 -27.92
N ILE A 152 -15.07 4.34 -28.05
CA ILE A 152 -14.48 3.31 -28.91
C ILE A 152 -14.04 2.13 -28.05
N THR A 153 -14.39 0.91 -28.46
CA THR A 153 -13.91 -0.34 -27.85
C THR A 153 -13.42 -1.31 -28.93
N THR A 154 -12.76 -2.40 -28.52
CA THR A 154 -12.30 -3.43 -29.48
C THR A 154 -13.48 -4.14 -30.15
N GLY A 155 -13.50 -4.12 -31.49
CA GLY A 155 -14.50 -4.81 -32.32
C GLY A 155 -14.19 -6.29 -32.58
N SER A 156 -13.11 -6.82 -32.02
CA SER A 156 -12.57 -8.15 -32.35
C SER A 156 -13.59 -9.28 -32.24
N LYS A 157 -14.54 -9.20 -31.29
CA LYS A 157 -15.62 -10.18 -31.12
C LYS A 157 -16.67 -10.18 -32.24
N PHE A 158 -16.72 -9.12 -33.03
CA PHE A 158 -17.67 -8.90 -34.12
C PHE A 158 -17.01 -8.94 -35.50
N GLY A 159 -15.72 -9.27 -35.57
CA GLY A 159 -14.96 -9.28 -36.82
C GLY A 159 -14.65 -7.87 -37.36
N SER A 160 -14.70 -6.85 -36.51
CA SER A 160 -14.30 -5.47 -36.84
C SER A 160 -13.10 -5.03 -36.00
N ASP A 161 -12.41 -3.97 -36.42
CA ASP A 161 -11.33 -3.38 -35.62
C ASP A 161 -11.90 -2.65 -34.39
N TYR A 162 -12.95 -1.85 -34.61
CA TYR A 162 -13.59 -1.03 -33.58
C TYR A 162 -15.07 -1.35 -33.43
N LEU A 163 -15.57 -1.08 -32.22
CA LEU A 163 -16.97 -1.07 -31.85
C LEU A 163 -17.26 0.30 -31.21
N LEU A 164 -18.24 1.00 -31.77
CA LEU A 164 -18.72 2.33 -31.34
C LEU A 164 -19.97 2.22 -30.46
#